data_AF-A0A1H9AWM0-F1
#
_entry.id   AF-A0A1H9AWM0-F1
#
_cell.length_a   1.000
_cell.length_b   1.000
_cell.length_c   1.000
_cell.angle_alpha   90.00
_cell.angle_beta   90.00
_cell.angle_gamma   90.00
#
_symmetry.space_group_name_H-M   'P 1'
#
loop_
_entity.id
_entity.type
_entity.pdbx_description
1 polymer ?
#
loop_
_entity_poly.entity_id
_entity_poly.type
_entity_poly.pdbx_seq_one_letter_code
_entity_poly.pdbx_strand_id
1 'polypeptide(L)'
;MAVMHVRNGSSRWLVVWLEPWGQDRWLKRDEMLCIRTDNNGEKLAFDVEYHANDEERADGIENMTIYVENCSYDVDVTDEQGNYVECGHQRPAEVDRKWAARRAAAEEELSRTS
;
A
#
# COMPACT_ATOMS: atom_id res chain seq x y z
N MET A 1 -3.86 7.57 -19.51
CA MET A 1 -3.97 7.68 -18.05
C MET A 1 -4.61 6.39 -17.56
N ALA A 2 -3.84 5.57 -16.87
CA ALA A 2 -4.34 4.33 -16.29
C ALA A 2 -4.97 4.63 -14.94
N VAL A 3 -6.07 3.95 -14.63
CA VAL A 3 -6.81 4.13 -13.39
C VAL A 3 -7.12 2.75 -12.82
N MET A 4 -6.86 2.58 -11.53
CA MET A 4 -7.21 1.39 -10.77
C MET A 4 -8.07 1.78 -9.57
N HIS A 5 -9.16 1.06 -9.37
CA HIS A 5 -9.94 1.13 -8.13
C HIS A 5 -9.64 -0.10 -7.28
N VAL A 6 -9.24 0.12 -6.04
CA VAL A 6 -8.99 -0.92 -5.04
C VAL A 6 -10.05 -0.78 -3.97
N ARG A 7 -10.88 -1.80 -3.77
CA ARG A 7 -11.96 -1.79 -2.77
C ARG A 7 -11.74 -2.89 -1.76
N ASN A 8 -11.84 -2.55 -0.47
CA ASN A 8 -11.81 -3.56 0.57
C ASN A 8 -13.21 -4.15 0.80
N GLY A 9 -13.50 -5.29 0.17
CA GLY A 9 -14.74 -6.03 0.42
C GLY A 9 -14.71 -6.96 1.64
N SER A 10 -13.56 -7.05 2.32
CA SER A 10 -13.38 -7.96 3.46
C SER A 10 -13.86 -7.34 4.77
N SER A 11 -14.11 -8.15 5.79
CA SER A 11 -14.32 -7.66 7.17
C SER A 11 -13.02 -7.30 7.89
N ARG A 12 -11.86 -7.48 7.23
CA ARG A 12 -10.51 -7.25 7.75
C ARG A 12 -9.99 -5.92 7.24
N TRP A 13 -8.90 -5.44 7.83
CA TRP A 13 -8.14 -4.33 7.24
C TRP A 13 -7.46 -4.80 5.96
N LEU A 14 -7.46 -3.96 4.93
CA LEU A 14 -6.64 -4.15 3.74
C LEU A 14 -5.54 -3.09 3.74
N VAL A 15 -4.29 -3.54 3.74
CA VAL A 15 -3.12 -2.69 3.54
C VAL A 15 -2.76 -2.75 2.06
N VAL A 16 -2.76 -1.58 1.41
CA VAL A 16 -2.36 -1.42 0.02
C VAL A 16 -0.99 -0.77 -0.01
N TRP A 17 0.04 -1.53 -0.35
CA TRP A 17 1.39 -1.05 -0.63
C TRP A 17 1.50 -0.58 -2.08
N LEU A 18 2.15 0.55 -2.29
CA LEU A 18 2.45 1.16 -3.57
C LEU A 18 3.95 1.20 -3.76
N GLU A 19 4.41 0.39 -4.70
CA GLU A 19 5.81 0.33 -5.12
C GLU A 19 6.00 1.08 -6.44
N PRO A 20 7.16 1.73 -6.67
CA PRO A 20 8.42 1.59 -5.92
C PRO A 20 8.63 2.57 -4.74
N TRP A 21 7.60 3.32 -4.32
CA TRP A 21 7.77 4.35 -3.28
C TRP A 21 7.77 3.81 -1.85
N GLY A 22 7.50 2.52 -1.63
CA GLY A 22 7.36 1.94 -0.30
C GLY A 22 6.27 2.62 0.54
N GLN A 23 5.17 3.06 -0.08
CA GLN A 23 4.07 3.74 0.62
C GLN A 23 2.89 2.80 0.84
N ASP A 24 2.20 2.90 1.96
CA ASP A 24 1.01 2.10 2.29
C ASP A 24 -0.23 2.97 2.51
N ARG A 25 -1.40 2.39 2.32
CA ARG A 25 -2.70 2.94 2.73
C ARG A 25 -3.56 1.84 3.33
N TRP A 26 -4.23 2.15 4.44
CA TRP A 26 -5.05 1.20 5.18
C TRP A 26 -6.52 1.47 4.90
N LEU A 27 -7.22 0.43 4.45
CA LEU A 27 -8.64 0.48 4.13
C LEU A 27 -9.44 -0.35 5.11
N LYS A 28 -10.44 0.28 5.72
CA LYS A 28 -11.53 -0.43 6.39
C LYS A 28 -12.42 -1.11 5.36
N ARG A 29 -13.30 -1.97 5.86
CA ARG A 29 -14.39 -2.55 5.07
C ARG A 29 -15.15 -1.45 4.33
N ASP A 30 -15.45 -1.73 3.06
CA ASP A 30 -16.20 -0.90 2.12
C ASP A 30 -15.49 0.40 1.67
N GLU A 31 -14.29 0.69 2.17
CA GLU A 31 -13.47 1.80 1.66
C GLU A 31 -12.82 1.46 0.31
N MET A 32 -12.49 2.51 -0.46
CA MET A 32 -11.94 2.41 -1.80
C MET A 32 -10.85 3.45 -2.06
N LEU A 33 -9.80 3.04 -2.79
CA LEU A 33 -8.79 3.93 -3.35
C LEU A 33 -8.87 3.95 -4.88
N CYS A 34 -8.81 5.15 -5.44
CA CYS A 34 -8.60 5.40 -6.84
C CYS A 34 -7.14 5.82 -7.05
N ILE A 35 -6.38 4.97 -7.74
CA ILE A 35 -4.98 5.18 -8.10
C ILE A 35 -4.95 5.61 -9.57
N ARG A 36 -4.37 6.77 -9.86
CA ARG A 36 -4.22 7.31 -11.23
C ARG A 36 -2.76 7.52 -11.55
N THR A 37 -2.39 7.19 -12.78
CA THR A 37 -1.03 7.34 -13.29
C THR A 37 -1.06 7.94 -14.69
N ASP A 38 0.02 8.61 -15.07
CA ASP A 38 0.18 9.19 -16.41
C ASP A 38 0.34 8.14 -17.54
N ASN A 39 0.48 6.85 -17.20
CA ASN A 39 0.60 5.75 -18.16
C ASN A 39 -0.58 5.78 -19.15
N ASN A 40 -0.29 5.70 -20.46
CA ASN A 40 -1.29 5.81 -21.53
C ASN A 40 -2.01 4.48 -21.89
N GLY A 41 -1.60 3.36 -21.29
CA GLY A 41 -2.17 2.02 -21.49
C GLY A 41 -1.46 1.17 -22.55
N GLU A 42 -0.38 1.66 -23.17
CA GLU A 42 0.39 0.88 -24.16
C GLU A 42 1.27 -0.20 -23.53
N LYS A 43 1.57 -0.06 -22.24
CA LYS A 43 2.33 -1.01 -21.42
C LYS A 43 1.59 -1.30 -20.12
N LEU A 44 2.01 -2.35 -19.42
CA LEU A 44 1.49 -2.66 -18.08
C LEU A 44 1.61 -1.43 -17.18
N ALA A 45 0.50 -1.05 -16.54
CA ALA A 45 0.44 0.10 -15.63
C ALA A 45 0.48 -0.31 -14.17
N PHE A 46 -0.04 -1.49 -13.86
CA PHE A 46 -0.12 -2.02 -12.49
C PHE A 46 0.13 -3.52 -12.53
N ASP A 47 1.05 -3.98 -11.70
CA ASP A 47 1.18 -5.40 -11.32
C ASP A 47 0.75 -5.55 -9.86
N VAL A 48 0.02 -6.62 -9.54
CA VAL A 48 -0.63 -6.79 -8.24
C VAL A 48 -0.23 -8.10 -7.62
N GLU A 49 0.37 -8.01 -6.44
CA GLU A 49 0.71 -9.15 -5.60
C GLU A 49 -0.11 -9.10 -4.31
N TYR A 50 -0.90 -10.13 -4.06
CA TYR A 50 -1.59 -10.30 -2.79
C TYR A 50 -0.76 -11.20 -1.87
N HIS A 51 -0.51 -10.74 -0.65
CA HIS A 51 0.26 -11.49 0.34
C HIS A 51 -0.33 -11.28 1.73
N ALA A 52 -0.52 -12.36 2.47
CA ALA A 52 -0.82 -12.31 3.89
C ALA A 52 -0.32 -13.58 4.53
N ASN A 53 0.48 -13.46 5.58
CA ASN A 53 0.88 -14.61 6.39
C ASN A 53 -0.19 -14.91 7.47
N ASP A 54 -0.08 -16.08 8.10
CA ASP A 54 -1.07 -16.52 9.08
C ASP A 54 -1.14 -15.61 10.32
N GLU A 55 -0.03 -14.97 10.69
CA GLU A 55 0.03 -14.02 11.82
C GLU A 55 -0.76 -12.74 11.49
N GLU A 56 -0.55 -12.15 10.32
CA GLU A 56 -1.26 -10.95 9.86
C GLU A 56 -2.76 -11.21 9.74
N ARG A 57 -3.14 -12.38 9.22
CA ARG A 57 -4.55 -12.79 9.15
C ARG A 57 -5.18 -12.95 10.53
N ALA A 58 -4.43 -13.45 11.51
CA ALA A 58 -4.89 -13.56 12.90
C ALA A 58 -5.11 -12.18 13.52
N ASP A 59 -4.27 -11.19 13.16
CA ASP A 59 -4.42 -9.78 13.52
C ASP A 59 -5.53 -9.05 12.72
N GLY A 60 -6.22 -9.75 11.82
CA GLY A 60 -7.30 -9.20 11.00
C GLY A 60 -6.82 -8.27 9.90
N ILE A 61 -5.61 -8.51 9.38
CA ILE A 61 -4.93 -7.73 8.34
C ILE A 61 -4.74 -8.59 7.09
N GLU A 62 -4.99 -7.99 5.93
CA GLU A 62 -4.67 -8.51 4.61
C GLU A 62 -3.75 -7.52 3.91
N ASN A 63 -2.73 -7.99 3.17
CA ASN A 63 -1.83 -7.10 2.45
C ASN A 63 -1.91 -7.33 0.93
N MET A 64 -1.73 -6.25 0.19
CA MET A 64 -1.64 -6.23 -1.26
C MET A 64 -0.53 -5.24 -1.65
N THR A 65 0.39 -5.65 -2.49
CA THR A 65 1.33 -4.77 -3.17
C THR A 65 0.83 -4.49 -4.57
N ILE A 66 0.84 -3.21 -4.93
CA ILE A 66 0.60 -2.73 -6.28
C ILE A 66 1.90 -2.10 -6.75
N TYR A 67 2.56 -2.77 -7.68
CA TYR A 67 3.71 -2.24 -8.40
C TYR A 67 3.17 -1.34 -9.51
N VAL A 68 3.51 -0.05 -9.44
CA VAL A 68 3.13 0.89 -10.49
C VAL A 68 4.20 0.90 -11.56
N GLU A 69 3.78 0.57 -12.77
CA GLU A 69 4.66 0.23 -13.88
C GLU A 69 4.53 1.25 -15.03
N ASN A 70 5.66 1.52 -15.69
CA ASN A 70 5.73 2.33 -16.91
C ASN A 70 5.02 3.71 -16.81
N CYS A 71 5.08 4.36 -15.66
CA CYS A 71 4.58 5.73 -15.43
C CYS A 71 5.71 6.66 -15.00
N SER A 72 5.48 7.98 -15.00
CA SER A 72 6.35 8.91 -14.27
C SER A 72 6.20 8.75 -12.76
N TYR A 73 6.97 9.51 -11.99
CA TYR A 73 6.98 9.42 -10.52
C TYR A 73 5.69 9.95 -9.85
N ASP A 74 4.76 10.52 -10.62
CA ASP A 74 3.54 11.13 -10.09
C ASP A 74 2.37 10.14 -10.13
N VAL A 75 2.02 9.59 -8.97
CA VAL A 75 0.83 8.77 -8.76
C VAL A 75 -0.12 9.50 -7.84
N ASP A 76 -1.32 9.75 -8.34
CA ASP A 76 -2.40 10.32 -7.54
C ASP A 76 -3.20 9.20 -6.89
N VAL A 77 -3.33 9.25 -5.57
CA VAL A 77 -4.16 8.33 -4.81
C VAL A 77 -5.28 9.10 -4.13
N THR A 78 -6.52 8.76 -4.45
CA THR A 78 -7.70 9.46 -3.95
C THR A 78 -8.76 8.51 -3.40
N ASP A 79 -9.65 8.99 -2.54
CA ASP A 79 -10.84 8.25 -2.11
C ASP A 79 -11.97 8.32 -3.16
N GLU A 80 -13.13 7.75 -2.85
CA GLU A 80 -14.30 7.80 -3.74
C GLU A 80 -14.90 9.20 -3.94
N GLN A 81 -14.63 10.15 -3.04
CA GLN A 81 -14.99 11.56 -3.16
C GLN A 81 -13.94 12.38 -3.94
N GLY A 82 -12.79 11.79 -4.26
CA GLY A 82 -11.68 12.45 -4.93
C GLY A 82 -10.72 13.19 -4.00
N ASN A 83 -10.81 13.01 -2.67
CA ASN A 83 -9.84 13.59 -1.74
C ASN A 83 -8.53 12.80 -1.79
N TYR A 84 -7.40 13.50 -1.65
CA TYR A 84 -6.09 12.85 -1.63
C TYR A 84 -5.91 11.96 -0.39
N VAL A 85 -5.33 10.78 -0.60
CA VAL A 85 -5.05 9.81 0.46
C VAL A 85 -3.54 9.65 0.60
N GLU A 86 -3.02 10.17 1.70
CA GLU A 86 -1.59 10.15 2.02
C GLU A 86 -1.09 8.75 2.42
N CYS A 87 0.23 8.57 2.35
CA CYS A 87 0.91 7.40 2.91
C CYS A 87 0.62 7.28 4.42
N GLY A 88 0.38 6.05 4.90
CA GLY A 88 0.02 5.80 6.29
C GLY A 88 -1.42 6.18 6.65
N HIS A 89 -2.28 6.52 5.68
CA HIS A 89 -3.69 6.78 5.93
C HIS A 89 -4.31 5.65 6.76
N GLN A 90 -4.95 6.02 7.88
CA GLN A 90 -5.58 5.11 8.84
C GLN A 90 -4.69 4.01 9.44
N ARG A 91 -3.36 4.07 9.26
CA ARG A 91 -2.43 3.12 9.88
C ARG A 91 -2.60 3.16 11.41
N PRO A 92 -2.92 2.04 12.07
CA PRO A 92 -3.02 2.01 13.52
C PRO A 92 -1.69 2.38 14.18
N ALA A 93 -1.73 3.29 15.17
CA ALA A 93 -0.53 3.80 15.83
C ALA A 93 0.34 2.70 16.47
N GLU A 94 -0.26 1.60 16.91
CA GLU A 94 0.49 0.45 17.42
C GLU A 94 1.28 -0.27 16.33
N VAL A 95 0.67 -0.48 15.17
CA VAL A 95 1.34 -1.07 14.01
C VAL A 95 2.47 -0.16 13.56
N ASP A 96 2.21 1.15 13.48
CA ASP A 96 3.23 2.14 13.11
C ASP A 96 4.46 2.05 14.02
N ARG A 97 4.25 2.01 15.35
CA ARG A 97 5.33 1.81 16.32
C ARG A 97 6.08 0.49 16.12
N LYS A 98 5.34 -0.62 15.93
CA LYS A 98 5.92 -1.96 15.73
C LYS A 98 6.77 -2.01 14.46
N TRP A 99 6.31 -1.40 13.37
CA TRP A 99 7.03 -1.34 12.10
C TRP A 99 8.22 -0.39 12.15
N ALA A 100 8.10 0.77 12.81
CA ALA A 100 9.22 1.67 13.04
C ALA A 100 10.34 0.99 13.83
N ALA A 101 10.00 0.22 14.88
CA ALA A 101 10.97 -0.57 15.64
C ALA A 101 11.64 -1.66 14.78
N ARG A 102 10.87 -2.37 13.95
CA ARG A 102 11.41 -3.38 13.02
C ARG A 102 12.37 -2.77 11.99
N ARG A 103 12.03 -1.61 11.40
CA ARG A 103 12.92 -0.90 10.47
C ARG A 103 14.22 -0.47 11.13
N ALA A 104 14.14 0.14 12.32
CA ALA A 104 15.33 0.53 13.07
C ALA A 104 16.24 -0.66 13.39
N ALA A 105 15.66 -1.80 13.79
CA ALA A 105 16.42 -3.03 14.05
C ALA A 105 17.09 -3.58 12.78
N ALA A 106 16.37 -3.58 11.64
CA ALA A 106 16.91 -4.04 10.37
C ALA A 106 18.03 -3.13 9.85
N GLU A 107 17.90 -1.81 10.00
CA GLU A 107 18.93 -0.83 9.66
C GLU A 107 20.19 -1.02 10.52
N GLU A 108 20.02 -1.24 11.82
CA GLU A 108 21.13 -1.54 12.73
C GLU A 108 21.85 -2.84 12.33
N GLU A 109 21.11 -3.90 12.02
CA GLU A 109 21.67 -5.16 11.55
C GLU A 109 22.43 -5.00 10.23
N LEU A 110 21.84 -4.30 9.24
CA LEU A 110 22.48 -4.02 7.96
C LEU A 110 23.79 -3.24 8.14
N SER A 111 23.79 -2.25 9.04
CA SER A 111 24.97 -1.43 9.36
C SER A 111 26.09 -2.22 10.03
N ARG A 112 25.77 -3.31 10.75
CA ARG A 112 26.74 -4.21 11.38
C ARG A 112 27.34 -5.21 10.39
N THR A 113 26.62 -5.51 9.31
CA THR A 113 27.04 -6.48 8.28
C THR A 113 27.66 -5.83 7.05
N SER A 114 27.63 -4.50 6.96
CA SER A 114 28.26 -3.69 5.90
C SER A 114 29.66 -3.25 6.31
#